data_AF-A0A6N8CR91-F1
#
_entry.id   AF-A0A6N8CR91-F1
#
_cell.length_a   1.000
_cell.length_b   1.000
_cell.length_c   1.000
_cell.angle_alpha   90.00
_cell.angle_beta   90.00
_cell.angle_gamma   90.00
#
_symmetry.space_group_name_H-M   'P 1'
#
loop_
_entity.id
_entity.type
_entity.pdbx_description
1 polymer ?
#
loop_
_entity_poly.entity_id
_entity_poly.type
_entity_poly.pdbx_seq_one_letter_code
_entity_poly.pdbx_strand_id
1 'polypeptide(L)' 'MAFNRGPQEPIPEEETNVWSCTNESCSGWMRDKFSFEEEPSCPLCQSKMEKETRILPVID' A
#
# COMPACT_ATOMS: atom_id res chain seq x y z
N MET A 1 9.44 -3.56 35.96
CA MET A 1 10.28 -3.72 34.76
C MET A 1 10.13 -2.48 33.89
N ALA A 2 11.22 -1.80 33.52
CA ALA A 2 11.18 -0.66 32.59
C ALA A 2 11.23 -1.18 31.15
N PHE A 3 10.17 -0.97 30.38
CA PHE A 3 10.12 -1.33 28.96
C PHE A 3 10.89 -0.26 28.18
N ASN A 4 12.21 -0.42 28.06
CA ASN A 4 13.04 0.37 27.16
C ASN A 4 12.65 0.06 25.71
N ARG A 5 11.68 0.82 25.17
CA ARG A 5 11.54 0.97 23.72
C ARG A 5 12.67 1.90 23.30
N GLY A 6 13.82 1.32 22.94
CA GLY A 6 14.95 2.07 22.38
C GLY A 6 14.51 2.89 21.15
N PRO A 7 15.30 3.90 20.75
CA PRO A 7 14.97 4.74 19.59
C PRO A 7 14.72 3.83 18.39
N GLN A 8 13.49 3.88 17.88
CA GLN A 8 13.11 3.18 16.65
C GLN A 8 13.82 3.92 15.51
N GLU A 9 14.66 3.24 14.74
CA GLU A 9 15.18 3.82 13.50
C GLU A 9 14.00 4.21 12.61
N PRO A 10 14.04 5.40 11.97
CA PRO A 10 12.99 5.80 11.05
C PRO A 10 12.98 4.80 9.90
N ILE A 11 11.82 4.15 9.68
CA ILE A 11 11.67 3.22 8.56
C ILE A 11 11.81 4.05 7.28
N PRO A 12 12.70 3.66 6.35
CA PRO A 12 12.83 4.38 5.10
C PRO A 12 11.50 4.34 4.35
N GLU A 13 11.01 5.52 3.97
CA GLU A 13 9.81 5.69 3.17
C GLU A 13 10.24 5.79 1.70
N GLU A 14 9.64 4.96 0.84
CA GLU A 14 9.94 4.93 -0.60
C GLU A 14 8.66 5.17 -1.40
N GLU A 15 8.82 5.82 -2.56
CA GLU A 15 7.77 5.97 -3.57
C GLU A 15 7.40 4.60 -4.15
N THR A 16 6.32 4.02 -3.64
CA THR A 16 5.81 2.73 -4.12
C THR A 16 4.62 2.95 -5.03
N ASN A 17 4.63 2.29 -6.20
CA ASN A 17 3.44 2.21 -7.04
C ASN A 17 2.39 1.31 -6.36
N VAL A 18 1.19 1.83 -6.22
CA VAL A 18 0.04 1.16 -5.65
C VAL A 18 -1.14 1.21 -6.62
N TRP A 19 -2.00 0.22 -6.50
CA TRP A 19 -3.32 0.21 -7.07
C TRP A 19 -4.28 0.78 -6.02
N SER A 20 -4.85 1.94 -6.29
CA SER A 20 -5.93 2.51 -5.48
C SER A 20 -7.27 2.13 -6.09
N CYS A 21 -8.24 1.74 -5.27
CA CYS A 21 -9.59 1.49 -5.77
C CYS A 21 -10.24 2.81 -6.22
N THR A 22 -10.86 2.81 -7.40
CA THR A 22 -11.55 3.99 -7.96
C THR A 22 -12.89 4.29 -7.25
N ASN A 23 -13.31 3.43 -6.32
CA ASN A 23 -14.60 3.52 -5.66
C ASN A 23 -14.46 4.32 -4.37
N GLU A 24 -15.17 5.45 -4.26
CA GLU A 24 -15.12 6.33 -3.08
C GLU A 24 -15.62 5.64 -1.79
N SER A 25 -16.47 4.61 -1.92
CA SER A 25 -16.93 3.80 -0.80
C SER A 25 -15.91 2.71 -0.40
N CYS A 26 -14.80 2.57 -1.11
CA CYS A 26 -13.79 1.54 -0.90
C CYS A 26 -12.38 2.15 -0.85
N SER A 27 -11.86 2.36 0.36
CA SER A 27 -10.47 2.84 0.57
C SER A 27 -9.41 1.74 0.39
N GLY A 28 -9.74 0.70 -0.38
CA GLY A 28 -8.86 -0.42 -0.65
C GLY A 28 -7.76 -0.02 -1.60
N TRP A 29 -6.51 -0.29 -1.23
CA TRP A 29 -5.37 -0.17 -2.12
C TRP A 29 -4.42 -1.35 -1.91
N MET A 30 -3.63 -1.68 -2.93
CA MET A 30 -2.62 -2.73 -2.87
C MET A 30 -1.35 -2.28 -3.57
N ARG A 31 -0.18 -2.84 -3.25
CA ARG A 31 1.03 -2.48 -4.00
C ARG A 31 1.03 -3.13 -5.38
N ASP A 32 1.47 -2.39 -6.39
CA ASP A 32 1.62 -2.86 -7.76
C ASP A 32 2.57 -4.05 -7.86
N LYS A 33 3.60 -4.11 -7.00
CA LYS A 33 4.54 -5.24 -6.87
C LYS A 33 3.85 -6.58 -6.56
N PHE A 34 2.65 -6.56 -5.99
CA PHE A 34 1.86 -7.77 -5.68
C PHE A 34 0.72 -8.01 -6.67
N SER A 35 0.53 -7.13 -7.65
CA SER A 35 -0.38 -7.38 -8.76
C SER A 35 0.35 -8.21 -9.82
N PHE A 36 -0.23 -9.35 -10.18
CA PHE A 36 0.22 -10.13 -11.34
C PHE A 36 -0.46 -9.68 -12.63
N GLU A 37 -1.54 -8.88 -12.53
CA GLU A 37 -2.33 -8.38 -13.63
C GLU A 37 -2.01 -6.91 -13.93
N GLU A 38 -2.13 -6.55 -15.22
CA GLU A 38 -1.86 -5.20 -15.73
C GLU A 38 -2.83 -4.17 -15.15
N GLU A 39 -4.07 -4.60 -14.86
CA GLU A 39 -5.14 -3.85 -14.22
C GLU A 39 -5.91 -4.77 -13.26
N PRO A 40 -5.51 -4.89 -11.99
CA PRO A 40 -6.20 -5.73 -11.03
C PRO A 40 -7.57 -5.13 -10.68
N SER A 41 -8.52 -6.01 -10.39
CA SER A 41 -9.79 -5.62 -9.78
C SER A 41 -9.67 -5.64 -8.26
N CYS A 42 -10.32 -4.69 -7.58
CA CYS A 42 -10.26 -4.58 -6.14
C CYS A 42 -10.85 -5.84 -5.47
N PRO A 43 -10.12 -6.55 -4.61
CA PRO A 43 -10.64 -7.77 -3.98
C PRO A 43 -11.78 -7.51 -2.97
N LEU A 44 -11.96 -6.26 -2.54
CA LEU A 44 -13.00 -5.88 -1.58
C LEU A 44 -14.35 -5.60 -2.25
N CYS A 45 -14.33 -4.89 -3.38
CA CYS A 45 -15.55 -4.40 -4.03
C CYS A 45 -15.64 -4.75 -5.52
N GLN A 46 -14.65 -5.47 -6.06
CA GLN A 46 -14.52 -5.87 -7.47
C GLN A 46 -14.57 -4.70 -8.46
N SER A 47 -14.39 -3.47 -7.97
CA SER A 47 -14.28 -2.28 -8.82
C SER A 47 -12.90 -2.21 -9.44
N LYS A 48 -12.77 -1.41 -10.51
CA LYS A 48 -11.48 -1.13 -11.13
C LYS A 48 -10.53 -0.47 -10.13
N MET A 49 -9.24 -0.65 -10.36
CA MET A 49 -8.19 0.03 -9.61
C MET A 49 -7.37 0.90 -10.56
N GLU A 50 -6.86 2.02 -10.06
CA GLU A 50 -5.99 2.95 -10.78
C GLU A 50 -4.59 2.95 -10.18
N LYS A 51 -3.56 3.10 -11.04
CA LYS A 51 -2.17 3.23 -10.58
C LYS A 51 -1.97 4.60 -9.95
N GLU A 52 -1.54 4.62 -8.71
CA GLU A 52 -1.17 5.80 -7.96
C GLU A 52 0.20 5.57 -7.31
N THR A 53 0.99 6.62 -7.14
CA THR A 53 2.26 6.54 -6.40
C THR A 53 2.03 7.00 -4.97
N ARG A 54 2.39 6.17 -3.99
CA ARG A 54 2.30 6.50 -2.56
C ARG A 54 3.63 6.31 -1.87
N ILE A 55 3.93 7.24 -0.97
CA ILE A 55 5.08 7.15 -0.07
C ILE A 55 4.72 6.17 1.05
N LEU A 56 5.38 5.02 1.08
CA LEU A 56 5.10 3.95 2.04
C LEU A 56 6.40 3.42 2.63
N PRO A 57 6.38 2.91 3.87
CA PRO A 57 7.54 2.26 4.46
C PRO A 57 7.97 1.05 3.62
N VAL A 58 9.24 0.95 3.29
CA VAL A 58 9.80 -0.20 2.56
C VAL A 58 9.54 -1.48 3.36
N ILE A 59 9.12 -2.55 2.67
CA ILE A 59 9.02 -3.88 3.25
C ILE A 59 10.12 -4.74 2.62
N ASP A 60 11.08 -5.16 3.44
CA ASP A 60 12.07 -6.21 3.14
C ASP A 60 11.47 -7.61 3.35
#